data_AF-A0A9D7ZP36-F1
#
_entry.id   AF-A0A9D7ZP36-F1
#
_cell.length_a   1.000
_cell.length_b   1.000
_cell.length_c   1.000
_cell.angle_alpha   90.00
_cell.angle_beta   90.00
_cell.angle_gamma   90.00
#
_symmetry.space_group_name_H-M   'P 1'
#
loop_
_entity.id
_entity.type
_entity.pdbx_description
1 polymer ?
#
loop_
_entity_poly.entity_id
_entity_poly.type
_entity_poly.pdbx_seq_one_letter_code
_entity_poly.pdbx_strand_id
1 'polypeptide(L)'
;MARIVFADDGIEFDGKTPEQKPLGGVESSVVNLMEELAGRGHEVLVRNMCAAPLIHKGVDWAPIHTDTPYGNMPVEADLYIANRGDKLIGLMPKAKRTVFWIHNPANYLMKWRYLRKLWQVRPVIVFIGDYHATTYPEWAPGGERKIIPYGIPEMFRTAEPATGIPGPRAVFTSNPLRSLDWLLEQWRDNIQPNVPGAELHVFSGAATYGSVGDAKSQA
;
A
#
# COMPACT_ATOMS: atom_id res chain seq x y z
N MET A 1 -8.27 22.88 7.74
CA MET A 1 -8.06 21.70 8.60
C MET A 1 -9.21 20.73 8.39
N ALA A 2 -8.92 19.43 8.21
CA ALA A 2 -9.94 18.39 8.01
C ALA A 2 -9.55 17.15 8.82
N ARG A 3 -10.54 16.39 9.30
CA ARG A 3 -10.36 15.08 9.95
C ARG A 3 -10.35 13.98 8.89
N ILE A 4 -9.21 13.31 8.77
CA ILE A 4 -8.98 12.22 7.82
C ILE A 4 -8.81 10.93 8.60
N VAL A 5 -9.64 9.93 8.30
CA VAL A 5 -9.57 8.60 8.92
C VAL A 5 -9.21 7.59 7.85
N PHE A 6 -8.17 6.81 8.10
CA PHE A 6 -7.72 5.72 7.25
C PHE A 6 -7.93 4.39 7.99
N ALA A 7 -8.52 3.40 7.31
CA ALA A 7 -8.70 2.05 7.84
C ALA A 7 -8.01 0.99 6.97
N ASP A 8 -7.31 0.06 7.60
CA ASP A 8 -6.73 -1.14 6.97
C ASP A 8 -6.79 -2.33 7.92
N ASP A 9 -7.31 -3.47 7.46
CA ASP A 9 -7.37 -4.72 8.23
C ASP A 9 -6.45 -5.81 7.67
N GLY A 10 -5.32 -5.37 7.08
CA GLY A 10 -4.29 -6.23 6.49
C GLY A 10 -3.27 -6.72 7.49
N ILE A 11 -1.99 -6.40 7.24
CA ILE A 11 -0.87 -6.80 8.11
C ILE A 11 -0.63 -5.78 9.22
N GLU A 12 0.06 -6.20 10.27
CA GLU A 12 0.51 -5.30 11.35
C GLU A 12 1.63 -4.37 10.87
N PHE A 13 1.41 -3.06 10.98
CA PHE A 13 2.41 -2.00 10.80
C PHE A 13 1.94 -0.71 11.47
N ASP A 14 2.87 0.20 11.73
CA ASP A 14 2.63 1.55 12.21
C ASP A 14 3.58 2.56 11.54
N GLY A 15 3.53 3.83 11.96
CA GLY A 15 4.39 4.88 11.42
C GLY A 15 5.89 4.66 11.65
N LYS A 16 6.28 3.90 12.69
CA LYS A 16 7.70 3.62 12.99
C LYS A 16 8.23 2.39 12.25
N THR A 17 7.35 1.56 11.74
CA THR A 17 7.70 0.29 11.09
C THR A 17 8.77 0.46 9.98
N PRO A 18 8.68 1.46 9.07
CA PRO A 18 9.71 1.67 8.04
C PRO A 18 11.12 1.97 8.59
N GLU A 19 11.24 2.47 9.83
CA GLU A 19 12.52 2.79 10.47
C GLU A 19 13.18 1.55 11.09
N GLN A 20 12.41 0.48 11.32
CA GLN A 20 12.82 -0.68 12.10
C GLN A 20 12.96 -1.95 11.26
N LYS A 21 12.10 -2.13 10.26
CA LYS A 21 12.05 -3.35 9.45
C LYS A 21 11.52 -3.08 8.04
N PRO A 22 11.81 -3.98 7.06
CA PRO A 22 11.24 -3.88 5.73
C PRO A 22 9.71 -3.88 5.77
N LEU A 23 9.10 -3.07 4.88
CA LEU A 23 7.67 -2.94 4.77
C LEU A 23 7.23 -3.04 3.29
N GLY A 24 6.03 -3.54 3.05
CA GLY A 24 5.47 -3.64 1.70
C GLY A 24 5.21 -2.26 1.08
N GLY A 25 5.23 -2.19 -0.25
CA GLY A 25 5.14 -0.92 -0.97
C GLY A 25 3.85 -0.13 -0.72
N VAL A 26 2.74 -0.83 -0.44
CA VAL A 26 1.48 -0.16 -0.08
C VAL A 26 1.56 0.41 1.32
N GLU A 27 2.05 -0.38 2.27
CA GLU A 27 2.12 0.00 3.66
C GLU A 27 3.10 1.18 3.81
N SER A 28 4.24 1.17 3.10
CA SER A 28 5.12 2.33 2.97
C SER A 28 4.43 3.55 2.33
N SER A 29 3.61 3.35 1.30
CA SER A 29 2.87 4.46 0.67
C SER A 29 1.82 5.06 1.61
N VAL A 30 1.19 4.24 2.45
CA VAL A 30 0.26 4.69 3.50
C VAL A 30 1.00 5.54 4.51
N VAL A 31 2.12 5.05 5.07
CA VAL A 31 2.90 5.82 6.06
C VAL A 31 3.28 7.18 5.48
N ASN A 32 3.91 7.22 4.30
CA ASN A 32 4.32 8.47 3.67
C ASN A 32 3.14 9.42 3.40
N LEU A 33 2.03 8.92 2.87
CA LEU A 33 0.87 9.76 2.58
C LEU A 33 0.22 10.33 3.85
N MET A 34 0.08 9.52 4.90
CA MET A 34 -0.54 9.95 6.15
C MET A 34 0.32 11.00 6.85
N GLU A 35 1.65 10.82 6.88
CA GLU A 35 2.60 11.81 7.40
C GLU A 35 2.52 13.13 6.63
N GLU A 36 2.45 13.07 5.30
CA GLU A 36 2.32 14.23 4.42
C GLU A 36 0.99 14.98 4.59
N LEU A 37 -0.10 14.27 4.89
CA LEU A 37 -1.39 14.88 5.21
C LEU A 37 -1.35 15.55 6.60
N ALA A 38 -0.74 14.92 7.59
CA ALA A 38 -0.57 15.50 8.91
C ALA A 38 0.32 16.75 8.87
N GLY A 39 1.43 16.71 8.12
CA GLY A 39 2.33 17.85 7.91
C GLY A 39 1.66 19.05 7.23
N ARG A 40 0.58 18.83 6.46
CA ARG A 40 -0.28 19.90 5.89
C ARG A 40 -1.30 20.47 6.89
N GLY A 41 -1.28 20.03 8.15
CA GLY A 41 -2.16 20.52 9.22
C GLY A 41 -3.54 19.85 9.25
N HIS A 42 -3.68 18.64 8.70
CA HIS A 42 -4.87 17.82 8.87
C HIS A 42 -4.79 16.99 10.15
N GLU A 43 -5.94 16.66 10.74
CA GLU A 43 -6.02 15.65 11.80
C GLU A 43 -6.10 14.28 11.12
N VAL A 44 -5.07 13.45 11.30
CA VAL A 44 -4.96 12.16 10.59
C VAL A 44 -4.97 11.01 11.59
N LEU A 45 -5.98 10.14 11.44
CA LEU A 45 -6.16 8.94 12.24
C LEU A 45 -6.00 7.71 11.35
N VAL A 46 -5.05 6.85 11.68
CA VAL A 46 -4.90 5.52 11.10
C VAL A 46 -5.43 4.49 12.10
N ARG A 47 -6.39 3.69 11.66
CA ARG A 47 -6.94 2.57 12.41
C ARG A 47 -6.62 1.31 11.64
N ASN A 48 -5.61 0.56 12.10
CA ASN A 48 -5.16 -0.64 11.41
C ASN A 48 -4.78 -1.77 12.38
N MET A 49 -4.04 -2.76 11.91
CA MET A 49 -3.57 -3.87 12.74
C MET A 49 -2.33 -3.53 13.59
N CYS A 50 -1.98 -2.25 13.81
CA CYS A 50 -0.85 -1.91 14.68
C CYS A 50 -1.04 -2.47 16.10
N ALA A 51 0.05 -2.89 16.75
CA ALA A 51 -0.01 -3.57 18.05
C ALA A 51 -0.50 -2.68 19.20
N ALA A 52 -0.21 -1.38 19.14
CA ALA A 52 -0.54 -0.43 20.20
C ALA A 52 -0.74 1.00 19.66
N PRO A 53 -1.49 1.86 20.37
CA PRO A 53 -1.61 3.26 20.01
C PRO A 53 -0.26 4.00 19.98
N LEU A 54 -0.09 4.88 18.99
CA LEU A 54 1.13 5.65 18.78
C LEU A 54 0.83 6.96 18.06
N ILE A 55 1.41 8.07 18.52
CA ILE A 55 1.53 9.29 17.72
C ILE A 55 2.89 9.30 17.04
N HIS A 56 2.93 9.32 15.72
CA HIS A 56 4.18 9.39 14.95
C HIS A 56 4.06 10.42 13.83
N LYS A 57 4.96 11.40 13.83
CA LYS A 57 5.02 12.51 12.87
C LYS A 57 3.65 13.15 12.58
N GLY A 58 2.90 13.41 13.65
CA GLY A 58 1.58 14.06 13.58
C GLY A 58 0.41 13.14 13.22
N VAL A 59 0.64 11.84 12.99
CA VAL A 59 -0.39 10.85 12.71
C VAL A 59 -0.73 10.07 13.97
N ASP A 60 -2.03 9.92 14.25
CA ASP A 60 -2.56 9.05 15.31
C ASP A 60 -2.80 7.65 14.76
N TRP A 61 -1.97 6.69 15.18
CA TRP A 61 -2.09 5.28 14.89
C TRP A 61 -2.73 4.56 16.07
N ALA A 62 -3.70 3.68 15.82
CA ALA A 62 -4.27 2.83 16.85
C ALA A 62 -4.84 1.51 16.27
N PRO A 63 -4.89 0.43 17.08
CA PRO A 63 -5.52 -0.83 16.67
C PRO A 63 -6.95 -0.59 16.20
N ILE A 64 -7.35 -1.17 15.07
CA ILE A 64 -8.70 -0.99 14.50
C ILE A 64 -9.76 -1.73 15.32
N HIS A 65 -9.38 -2.83 15.97
CA HIS A 65 -10.23 -3.63 16.84
C HIS A 65 -10.08 -3.20 18.31
N THR A 66 -11.13 -3.40 19.08
CA THR A 66 -11.12 -3.32 20.56
C THR A 66 -11.60 -4.66 21.12
N ASP A 67 -12.40 -4.65 22.19
CA ASP A 67 -13.28 -5.74 22.59
C ASP A 67 -14.28 -6.17 21.49
N THR A 68 -14.53 -5.33 20.50
CA THR A 68 -15.36 -5.65 19.34
C THR A 68 -14.60 -5.43 18.01
N PRO A 69 -14.92 -6.20 16.95
CA PRO A 69 -14.32 -5.98 15.64
C PRO A 69 -14.62 -4.56 15.11
N TYR A 70 -13.57 -3.82 14.73
CA TYR A 70 -13.66 -2.45 14.23
C TYR A 70 -14.17 -1.44 15.28
N GLY A 71 -14.10 -1.79 16.57
CA GLY A 71 -14.59 -0.97 17.68
C GLY A 71 -13.84 0.34 17.91
N ASN A 72 -12.65 0.52 17.31
CA ASN A 72 -11.84 1.74 17.47
C ASN A 72 -12.03 2.75 16.32
N MET A 73 -13.11 2.61 15.55
CA MET A 73 -13.42 3.53 14.46
C MET A 73 -14.08 4.80 15.02
N PRO A 74 -13.62 6.01 14.61
CA PRO A 74 -14.32 7.25 14.92
C PRO A 74 -15.75 7.28 14.35
N VAL A 75 -16.62 8.09 14.95
CA VAL A 75 -18.02 8.22 14.50
C VAL A 75 -18.13 9.05 13.21
N GLU A 76 -17.30 10.09 13.06
CA GLU A 76 -17.36 11.05 11.96
C GLU A 76 -15.98 11.36 11.40
N ALA A 77 -15.92 11.71 10.11
CA ALA A 77 -14.73 12.17 9.42
C ALA A 77 -15.13 13.12 8.28
N ASP A 78 -14.25 14.07 7.93
CA ASP A 78 -14.40 14.82 6.68
C ASP A 78 -14.04 13.94 5.48
N LEU A 79 -13.01 13.11 5.64
CA LEU A 79 -12.58 12.12 4.65
C LEU A 79 -12.32 10.78 5.33
N TYR A 80 -13.02 9.74 4.88
CA TYR A 80 -12.75 8.35 5.24
C TYR A 80 -12.08 7.61 4.08
N ILE A 81 -10.98 6.91 4.35
CA ILE A 81 -10.24 6.10 3.38
C ILE A 81 -10.30 4.64 3.83
N ALA A 82 -11.08 3.83 3.11
CA ALA A 82 -11.10 2.38 3.25
C ALA A 82 -10.01 1.77 2.34
N ASN A 83 -9.08 1.01 2.91
CA ASN A 83 -7.97 0.42 2.16
C ASN A 83 -8.22 -1.06 1.83
N ARG A 84 -8.15 -1.46 0.55
CA ARG A 84 -8.19 -2.86 0.03
C ARG A 84 -9.42 -3.73 0.33
N GLY A 85 -9.87 -3.80 1.59
CA GLY A 85 -10.81 -4.77 2.13
C GLY A 85 -12.28 -4.35 2.00
N ASP A 86 -13.15 -5.29 1.59
CA ASP A 86 -14.59 -4.99 1.45
C ASP A 86 -15.26 -4.67 2.78
N LYS A 87 -14.77 -5.25 3.90
CA LYS A 87 -15.33 -5.03 5.24
C LYS A 87 -15.22 -3.57 5.67
N LEU A 88 -14.22 -2.85 5.15
CA LEU A 88 -13.93 -1.47 5.51
C LEU A 88 -14.86 -0.46 4.80
N ILE A 89 -15.32 -0.77 3.59
CA ILE A 89 -16.05 0.18 2.71
C ILE A 89 -17.20 0.91 3.45
N GLY A 90 -17.93 0.21 4.31
CA GLY A 90 -19.11 0.73 5.01
C GLY A 90 -18.90 1.10 6.48
N LEU A 91 -17.68 1.12 7.02
CA LEU A 91 -17.46 1.28 8.46
C LEU A 91 -17.77 2.69 8.99
N MET A 92 -17.69 3.71 8.15
CA MET A 92 -17.95 5.10 8.56
C MET A 92 -19.09 5.74 7.76
N PRO A 93 -20.36 5.35 8.00
CA PRO A 93 -21.50 5.86 7.25
C PRO A 93 -21.77 7.37 7.44
N LYS A 94 -21.19 8.00 8.48
CA LYS A 94 -21.30 9.44 8.74
C LYS A 94 -20.11 10.25 8.21
N ALA A 95 -19.19 9.64 7.47
CA ALA A 95 -18.10 10.39 6.82
C ALA A 95 -18.67 11.28 5.70
N LYS A 96 -18.18 12.53 5.60
CA LYS A 96 -18.64 13.46 4.55
C LYS A 96 -18.24 13.00 3.15
N ARG A 97 -17.07 12.35 3.04
CA ARG A 97 -16.57 11.71 1.82
C ARG A 97 -15.92 10.38 2.15
N THR A 98 -16.16 9.38 1.29
CA THR A 98 -15.52 8.07 1.39
C THR A 98 -14.71 7.79 0.14
N VAL A 99 -13.47 7.38 0.34
CA VAL A 99 -12.55 6.86 -0.65
C VAL A 99 -12.34 5.38 -0.41
N PHE A 100 -12.32 4.60 -1.49
CA PHE A 100 -11.85 3.22 -1.47
C PHE A 100 -10.56 3.14 -2.27
N TRP A 101 -9.44 2.98 -1.56
CA TRP A 101 -8.12 2.97 -2.17
C TRP A 101 -7.68 1.53 -2.43
N ILE A 102 -7.43 1.23 -3.70
CA ILE A 102 -7.10 -0.11 -4.18
C ILE A 102 -5.72 -0.13 -4.85
N HIS A 103 -5.06 -1.29 -4.79
CA HIS A 103 -3.64 -1.42 -5.18
C HIS A 103 -3.35 -2.58 -6.12
N ASN A 104 -4.27 -3.56 -6.20
CA ASN A 104 -4.14 -4.74 -7.05
C ASN A 104 -5.12 -4.63 -8.22
N PRO A 105 -4.87 -5.29 -9.36
CA PRO A 105 -5.80 -5.34 -10.49
C PRO A 105 -7.24 -5.58 -10.04
N ALA A 106 -8.13 -4.68 -10.43
CA ALA A 106 -9.42 -4.46 -9.78
C ALA A 106 -10.50 -5.50 -10.15
N ASN A 107 -10.15 -6.55 -10.90
CA ASN A 107 -11.06 -7.65 -11.24
C ASN A 107 -11.68 -8.31 -10.00
N TYR A 108 -10.99 -8.30 -8.86
CA TYR A 108 -11.53 -8.85 -7.61
C TYR A 108 -12.76 -8.10 -7.08
N LEU A 109 -12.96 -6.84 -7.48
CA LEU A 109 -14.13 -6.04 -7.13
C LEU A 109 -15.42 -6.53 -7.77
N MET A 110 -15.33 -7.38 -8.78
CA MET A 110 -16.50 -8.03 -9.41
C MET A 110 -17.14 -9.10 -8.51
N LYS A 111 -16.50 -9.46 -7.39
CA LYS A 111 -17.12 -10.35 -6.41
C LYS A 111 -18.28 -9.64 -5.72
N TRP A 112 -19.40 -10.35 -5.55
CA TRP A 112 -20.64 -9.82 -4.96
C TRP A 112 -20.44 -9.04 -3.64
N ARG A 113 -19.55 -9.53 -2.77
CA ARG A 113 -19.22 -8.89 -1.48
C ARG A 113 -18.71 -7.45 -1.62
N TYR A 114 -18.06 -7.11 -2.73
CA TYR A 114 -17.65 -5.75 -3.07
C TYR A 114 -18.77 -5.00 -3.78
N LEU A 115 -19.32 -5.58 -4.85
CA LEU A 115 -20.34 -4.92 -5.69
C LEU A 115 -21.52 -4.37 -4.88
N ARG A 116 -22.04 -5.17 -3.94
CA ARG A 116 -23.14 -4.73 -3.05
C ARG A 116 -22.75 -3.48 -2.25
N LYS A 117 -21.56 -3.44 -1.68
CA LYS A 117 -21.09 -2.34 -0.84
C LYS A 117 -20.72 -1.11 -1.65
N LEU A 118 -20.11 -1.30 -2.82
CA LEU A 118 -19.79 -0.21 -3.74
C LEU A 118 -21.06 0.45 -4.30
N TRP A 119 -22.11 -0.34 -4.55
CA TRP A 119 -23.42 0.19 -4.94
C TRP A 119 -24.08 0.99 -3.81
N GLN A 120 -23.98 0.52 -2.56
CA GLN A 120 -24.57 1.19 -1.39
C GLN A 120 -23.82 2.47 -0.98
N VAL A 121 -22.50 2.39 -0.84
CA VAL A 121 -21.67 3.50 -0.31
C VAL A 121 -21.27 4.48 -1.41
N ARG A 122 -21.15 4.00 -2.66
CA ARG A 122 -20.67 4.77 -3.82
C ARG A 122 -19.39 5.58 -3.52
N PRO A 123 -18.34 4.95 -2.96
CA PRO A 123 -17.11 5.66 -2.62
C PRO A 123 -16.37 6.12 -3.88
N VAL A 124 -15.55 7.16 -3.76
CA VAL A 124 -14.55 7.46 -4.79
C VAL A 124 -13.54 6.31 -4.83
N ILE A 125 -13.39 5.64 -5.97
CA ILE A 125 -12.41 4.56 -6.13
C ILE A 125 -11.12 5.17 -6.64
N VAL A 126 -10.04 4.99 -5.89
CA VAL A 126 -8.71 5.50 -6.24
C VAL A 126 -7.87 4.36 -6.84
N PHE A 127 -7.46 4.56 -8.08
CA PHE A 127 -6.55 3.70 -8.85
C PHE A 127 -5.16 4.32 -8.91
N ILE A 128 -4.12 3.49 -8.85
CA ILE A 128 -2.72 3.95 -8.90
C ILE A 128 -2.15 4.23 -10.30
N GLY A 129 -2.96 4.13 -11.37
CA GLY A 129 -2.52 4.44 -12.75
C GLY A 129 -3.61 4.16 -13.79
N ASP A 130 -3.39 4.61 -15.02
CA ASP A 130 -4.34 4.45 -16.14
C ASP A 130 -4.65 2.98 -16.43
N TYR A 131 -3.61 2.15 -16.59
CA TYR A 131 -3.80 0.72 -16.79
C TYR A 131 -4.61 0.08 -15.65
N HIS A 132 -4.30 0.43 -14.41
CA HIS A 132 -5.03 -0.10 -13.27
C HIS A 132 -6.52 0.29 -13.32
N ALA A 133 -6.85 1.53 -13.72
CA ALA A 133 -8.23 1.94 -13.91
C ALA A 133 -8.98 1.10 -14.96
N THR A 134 -8.30 0.61 -16.00
CA THR A 134 -8.91 -0.26 -17.02
C THR A 134 -9.28 -1.66 -16.50
N THR A 135 -8.65 -2.10 -15.40
CA THR A 135 -8.92 -3.44 -14.81
C THR A 135 -10.25 -3.54 -14.05
N TYR A 136 -10.96 -2.42 -13.90
CA TYR A 136 -12.32 -2.38 -13.38
C TYR A 136 -13.28 -1.93 -14.48
N PRO A 137 -14.36 -2.65 -14.79
CA PRO A 137 -15.27 -2.23 -15.86
C PRO A 137 -15.92 -0.87 -15.58
N GLU A 138 -16.16 -0.06 -16.62
CA GLU A 138 -16.80 1.26 -16.46
C GLU A 138 -18.24 1.18 -15.96
N TRP A 139 -18.97 0.13 -16.35
CA TRP A 139 -20.35 -0.11 -15.92
C TRP A 139 -20.49 -0.56 -14.47
N ALA A 140 -19.39 -1.01 -13.84
CA ALA A 140 -19.42 -1.60 -12.53
C ALA A 140 -19.68 -0.55 -11.43
N PRO A 141 -20.42 -0.88 -10.36
CA PRO A 141 -20.91 0.07 -9.37
C PRO A 141 -19.78 0.73 -8.58
N GLY A 142 -19.86 2.05 -8.44
CA GLY A 142 -18.94 2.85 -7.63
C GLY A 142 -19.37 4.32 -7.63
N GLY A 143 -18.64 5.14 -6.88
CA GLY A 143 -18.71 6.60 -7.01
C GLY A 143 -17.83 7.08 -8.16
N GLU A 144 -17.13 8.19 -7.94
CA GLU A 144 -16.15 8.69 -8.90
C GLU A 144 -14.94 7.75 -9.02
N ARG A 145 -14.28 7.79 -10.17
CA ARG A 145 -13.00 7.12 -10.40
C ARG A 145 -11.91 8.18 -10.41
N LYS A 146 -10.85 8.00 -9.62
CA LYS A 146 -9.70 8.90 -9.58
C LYS A 146 -8.41 8.11 -9.78
N ILE A 147 -7.50 8.67 -10.55
CA ILE A 147 -6.16 8.11 -10.72
C ILE A 147 -5.21 8.95 -9.86
N ILE A 148 -4.63 8.33 -8.84
CA ILE A 148 -3.64 8.93 -7.94
C ILE A 148 -2.50 7.92 -7.81
N PRO A 149 -1.39 8.12 -8.55
CA PRO A 149 -0.20 7.28 -8.42
C PRO A 149 0.39 7.36 -7.00
N TYR A 150 1.23 6.38 -6.64
CA TYR A 150 1.99 6.49 -5.41
C TYR A 150 2.96 7.67 -5.45
N GLY A 151 3.13 8.28 -4.29
CA GLY A 151 4.20 9.25 -4.08
C GLY A 151 5.57 8.57 -4.08
N ILE A 152 6.59 9.35 -4.42
CA ILE A 152 7.99 8.96 -4.29
C ILE A 152 8.53 9.60 -3.00
N PRO A 153 9.04 8.80 -2.03
CA PRO A 153 9.62 9.33 -0.80
C PRO A 153 10.74 10.34 -1.07
N GLU A 154 10.90 11.33 -0.18
CA GLU A 154 11.86 12.42 -0.33
C GLU A 154 13.29 11.93 -0.61
N MET A 155 13.72 10.86 0.08
CA MET A 155 15.07 10.28 -0.08
C MET A 155 15.41 9.88 -1.52
N PHE A 156 14.40 9.55 -2.34
CA PHE A 156 14.60 9.24 -3.76
C PHE A 156 14.49 10.48 -4.65
N ARG A 157 13.75 11.50 -4.21
CA ARG A 157 13.60 12.77 -4.94
C ARG A 157 14.83 13.67 -4.79
N THR A 158 15.54 13.57 -3.68
CA THR A 158 16.75 14.35 -3.36
C THR A 158 18.03 13.53 -3.40
N ALA A 159 17.97 12.31 -3.92
CA ALA A 159 19.15 11.50 -4.13
C ALA A 159 20.11 12.20 -5.09
N GLU A 160 21.37 12.34 -4.69
CA GLU A 160 22.42 12.90 -5.53
C GLU A 160 22.65 11.98 -6.75
N PRO A 161 22.55 12.50 -7.99
CA PRO A 161 22.81 11.71 -9.18
C PRO A 161 24.25 11.19 -9.20
N ALA A 162 24.44 9.95 -9.66
CA ALA A 162 25.77 9.42 -9.90
C ALA A 162 26.48 10.24 -10.99
N THR A 163 27.71 10.65 -10.73
CA THR A 163 28.53 11.45 -11.67
C THR A 163 29.23 10.59 -12.72
N GLY A 164 29.38 9.28 -12.47
CA GLY A 164 30.01 8.33 -13.37
C GLY A 164 29.00 7.36 -13.98
N ILE A 165 29.31 6.86 -15.17
CA ILE A 165 28.56 5.76 -15.78
C ILE A 165 28.75 4.51 -14.90
N PRO A 166 27.68 3.90 -14.38
CA PRO A 166 27.82 2.70 -13.58
C PRO A 166 28.34 1.55 -14.46
N GLY A 167 29.09 0.63 -13.85
CA GLY A 167 29.41 -0.64 -14.50
C GLY A 167 28.14 -1.46 -14.80
N PRO A 168 28.26 -2.63 -15.47
CA PRO A 168 27.14 -3.48 -15.86
C PRO A 168 26.47 -4.14 -14.62
N ARG A 169 25.78 -3.34 -13.82
CA ARG A 169 25.13 -3.74 -12.58
C ARG A 169 23.62 -3.70 -12.75
N ALA A 170 22.98 -4.83 -12.50
CA ALA A 170 21.53 -4.92 -12.37
C ALA A 170 21.16 -5.08 -10.90
N VAL A 171 20.00 -4.52 -10.52
CA VAL A 171 19.49 -4.56 -9.15
C VAL A 171 18.10 -5.20 -9.15
N PHE A 172 17.91 -6.22 -8.33
CA PHE A 172 16.60 -6.83 -8.06
C PHE A 172 16.15 -6.47 -6.64
N THR A 173 15.08 -5.68 -6.52
CA THR A 173 14.55 -5.18 -5.24
C THR A 173 13.09 -5.59 -5.04
N SER A 174 12.79 -6.87 -5.23
CA SER A 174 11.43 -7.39 -5.13
C SER A 174 11.31 -8.66 -4.30
N ASN A 175 10.09 -9.17 -4.13
CA ASN A 175 9.88 -10.49 -3.56
C ASN A 175 10.46 -11.56 -4.51
N PRO A 176 11.13 -12.61 -4.00
CA PRO A 176 11.78 -13.60 -4.87
C PRO A 176 10.80 -14.38 -5.75
N LEU A 177 9.54 -14.53 -5.31
CA LEU A 177 8.46 -15.16 -6.08
C LEU A 177 7.98 -14.30 -7.27
N ARG A 178 8.52 -13.09 -7.44
CA ARG A 178 8.29 -12.27 -8.63
C ARG A 178 9.37 -12.53 -9.68
N SER A 179 9.46 -13.79 -10.08
CA SER A 179 10.28 -14.25 -11.21
C SER A 179 11.80 -14.08 -11.01
N LEU A 180 12.29 -14.13 -9.78
CA LEU A 180 13.74 -14.12 -9.54
C LEU A 180 14.41 -15.37 -10.11
N ASP A 181 13.73 -16.52 -10.04
CA ASP A 181 14.15 -17.78 -10.66
C ASP A 181 14.39 -17.61 -12.17
N TRP A 182 13.38 -17.11 -12.88
CA TRP A 182 13.48 -16.83 -14.31
C TRP A 182 14.60 -15.83 -14.61
N LEU A 183 14.73 -14.76 -13.80
CA LEU A 183 15.79 -13.77 -13.98
C LEU A 183 17.18 -14.39 -13.80
N LEU A 184 17.36 -15.29 -12.84
CA LEU A 184 18.64 -15.98 -12.60
C LEU A 184 19.00 -16.91 -13.75
N GLU A 185 18.02 -17.58 -14.36
CA GLU A 185 18.23 -18.38 -15.59
C GLU A 185 18.71 -17.48 -16.73
N GLN A 186 18.04 -16.35 -16.98
CA GLN A 186 18.47 -15.40 -18.00
C GLN A 186 19.86 -14.83 -17.69
N TRP A 187 20.16 -14.59 -16.41
CA TRP A 187 21.45 -14.07 -16.00
C TRP A 187 22.59 -15.06 -16.29
N ARG A 188 22.38 -16.33 -15.93
CA ARG A 188 23.33 -17.43 -16.14
C ARG A 188 23.56 -17.71 -17.62
N ASP A 189 22.48 -17.81 -18.39
CA ASP A 189 22.55 -18.35 -19.76
C ASP A 189 22.84 -17.27 -20.80
N ASN A 190 22.37 -16.03 -20.57
CA ASN A 190 22.36 -14.99 -21.59
C ASN A 190 23.15 -13.74 -21.23
N ILE A 191 23.28 -13.37 -19.95
CA ILE A 191 23.89 -12.09 -19.55
C ILE A 191 25.35 -12.27 -19.17
N GLN A 192 25.65 -13.07 -18.13
CA GLN A 192 27.00 -13.24 -17.60
C GLN A 192 28.02 -13.76 -18.65
N PRO A 193 27.65 -14.66 -19.58
CA PRO A 193 28.56 -15.09 -20.64
C PRO A 193 28.89 -14.01 -21.68
N ASN A 194 27.97 -13.06 -21.91
CA ASN A 194 28.07 -12.06 -22.98
C ASN A 194 28.48 -10.66 -22.48
N VAL A 195 28.41 -10.42 -21.18
CA VAL A 195 28.73 -9.12 -20.55
C VAL A 195 29.78 -9.35 -19.46
N PRO A 196 31.08 -9.26 -19.79
CA PRO A 196 32.15 -9.46 -18.83
C PRO A 196 32.03 -8.50 -17.63
N GLY A 197 32.11 -9.07 -16.43
CA GLY A 197 32.01 -8.31 -15.18
C GLY A 197 30.59 -7.87 -14.80
N ALA A 198 29.54 -8.39 -15.45
CA ALA A 198 28.16 -8.10 -15.06
C ALA A 198 27.84 -8.64 -13.65
N GLU A 199 27.20 -7.80 -12.83
CA GLU A 199 26.78 -8.13 -11.48
C GLU A 199 25.26 -8.02 -11.32
N LEU A 200 24.63 -9.04 -10.73
CA LEU A 200 23.23 -8.97 -10.29
C LEU A 200 23.19 -8.84 -8.77
N HIS A 201 22.73 -7.70 -8.28
CA HIS A 201 22.59 -7.41 -6.86
C HIS A 201 21.15 -7.69 -6.44
N VAL A 202 20.96 -8.68 -5.57
CA VAL A 202 19.63 -9.14 -5.16
C VAL A 202 19.33 -8.68 -3.73
N PHE A 203 18.40 -7.74 -3.61
CA PHE A 203 17.84 -7.25 -2.35
C PHE A 203 16.40 -7.75 -2.22
N SER A 204 16.23 -8.94 -1.67
CA SER A 204 14.98 -9.70 -1.71
C SER A 204 14.69 -10.37 -0.36
N GLY A 205 13.42 -10.62 -0.05
CA GLY A 205 13.03 -11.32 1.18
C GLY A 205 11.52 -11.48 1.34
N ALA A 206 11.13 -12.49 2.12
CA ALA A 206 9.72 -12.75 2.47
C ALA A 206 9.20 -11.86 3.61
N ALA A 207 10.11 -11.22 4.36
CA ALA A 207 9.80 -10.45 5.57
C ALA A 207 8.78 -9.32 5.37
N THR A 208 8.65 -8.78 4.16
CA THR A 208 7.69 -7.72 3.82
C THR A 208 6.22 -8.15 3.86
N TYR A 209 5.94 -9.45 3.99
CA TYR A 209 4.58 -10.01 4.04
C TYR A 209 4.14 -10.45 5.45
N GLY A 210 4.94 -10.16 6.48
CA GLY A 210 4.64 -10.56 7.87
C GLY A 210 4.40 -12.07 8.00
N SER A 211 3.43 -12.46 8.83
CA SER A 211 3.07 -13.87 9.07
C SER A 211 2.66 -14.64 7.80
N VAL A 212 2.14 -13.96 6.77
CA VAL A 212 1.82 -14.56 5.47
C VAL A 212 3.09 -14.88 4.67
N GLY A 213 4.15 -14.09 4.85
CA GLY A 213 5.49 -14.38 4.33
C GLY A 213 6.16 -15.54 5.06
N ASP A 214 6.03 -15.56 6.39
CA ASP A 214 6.60 -16.62 7.25
C ASP A 214 5.98 -17.99 6.96
N ALA A 215 4.67 -18.04 6.68
CA ALA A 215 4.00 -19.28 6.28
C ALA A 215 4.44 -19.79 4.89
N LYS A 216 4.95 -18.91 4.02
CA LYS A 216 5.44 -19.26 2.68
C LYS A 216 6.94 -19.52 2.62
N SER A 217 7.72 -19.09 3.61
CA SER A 217 9.15 -19.39 3.68
C SER A 217 9.44 -20.79 4.23
N GLN A 218 8.44 -21.46 4.81
CA GLN A 218 8.51 -22.83 5.32
C GLN A 218 7.90 -23.89 4.38
N ALA A 219 7.43 -23.50 3.20
CA ALA A 219 6.86 -24.38 2.17
C ALA A 219 7.82 -24.49 0.97
#